data_AF-A0A085LJ49-F1
#
_entry.id   AF-A0A085LJ49-F1
#
_cell.length_a   1.000
_cell.length_b   1.000
_cell.length_c   1.000
_cell.angle_alpha   90.00
_cell.angle_beta   90.00
_cell.angle_gamma   90.00
#
_symmetry.space_group_name_H-M   'P 1'
#
loop_
_entity.id
_entity.type
_entity.pdbx_description
1 polymer ?
#
loop_
_entity_poly.entity_id
_entity_poly.type
_entity_poly.pdbx_seq_one_letter_code
_entity_poly.pdbx_strand_id
1 'polypeptide(L)'
;YKKQEATVEPPAELREILDAKEFAKARLYKLDLAKFSFCYDLILLFDLIPALWKLAGVVCLKIGLTGEIYHSVWIVVLSMIISSLLEVPWSFIQVFVIEEKHGFNKQVLMTIYPEVIAPLFD
;
A
#
# COMPACT_ATOMS: atom_id res chain seq x y z
N TYR A 1 -0.17 7.40 15.05
CA TYR A 1 -1.59 7.51 15.46
C TYR A 1 -1.79 8.47 16.65
N LYS A 2 -1.59 8.05 17.92
CA LYS A 2 -1.94 8.86 19.12
C LYS A 2 -1.36 10.28 19.16
N LYS A 3 -0.11 10.48 18.74
CA LYS A 3 0.51 11.82 18.65
C LYS A 3 -0.21 12.72 17.65
N GLN A 4 -0.58 12.19 16.48
CA GLN A 4 -1.28 12.96 15.44
C GLN A 4 -2.74 13.23 15.81
N GLU A 5 -3.34 12.39 16.65
CA GLU A 5 -4.69 12.61 17.17
C GLU A 5 -4.71 13.71 18.25
N ALA A 6 -3.69 13.73 19.12
CA ALA A 6 -3.58 14.70 20.20
C ALA A 6 -3.13 16.10 19.74
N THR A 7 -2.31 16.19 18.68
CA THR A 7 -1.74 17.47 18.23
C THR A 7 -2.65 18.16 17.21
N VAL A 8 -3.69 18.82 17.72
CA VAL A 8 -4.71 19.50 16.89
C VAL A 8 -4.21 20.83 16.31
N GLU A 9 -3.25 21.47 16.98
CA GLU A 9 -2.70 22.77 16.58
C GLU A 9 -1.20 22.66 16.25
N PRO A 10 -0.68 23.56 15.38
CA PRO A 10 0.75 23.63 15.12
C PRO A 10 1.53 23.89 16.42
N PRO A 11 2.70 23.26 16.61
CA PRO A 11 3.60 23.59 17.71
C PRO A 11 3.91 25.09 17.74
N ALA A 12 4.09 25.68 18.93
CA ALA A 12 4.29 27.11 19.09
C ALA A 12 5.46 27.66 18.25
N GLU A 13 6.53 26.87 18.12
CA GLU A 13 7.74 27.16 17.33
C GLU A 13 7.49 27.23 15.81
N LEU A 14 6.44 26.57 15.33
CA LEU A 14 6.14 26.44 13.90
C LEU A 14 4.89 27.24 13.48
N ARG A 15 4.16 27.86 14.43
CA ARG A 15 2.95 28.63 14.14
C ARG A 15 3.18 29.82 13.20
N GLU A 16 4.39 30.40 13.20
CA GLU A 16 4.72 31.52 12.33
C GLU A 16 4.94 31.12 10.87
N ILE A 17 5.27 29.84 10.62
CA ILE A 17 5.66 29.32 9.30
C ILE A 17 4.57 28.40 8.73
N LEU A 18 3.77 27.79 9.61
CA LEU A 18 2.82 26.75 9.27
C LEU A 18 1.39 27.26 9.44
N ASP A 19 0.68 27.42 8.33
CA ASP A 19 -0.73 27.79 8.37
C ASP A 19 -1.56 26.69 9.05
N ALA A 20 -2.48 27.10 9.93
CA ALA A 20 -3.29 26.19 10.72
C ALA A 20 -4.17 25.28 9.85
N LYS A 21 -4.61 25.76 8.67
CA LYS A 21 -5.44 24.95 7.76
C LYS A 21 -4.60 23.91 7.04
N GLU A 22 -3.41 24.27 6.56
CA GLU A 22 -2.50 23.30 5.94
C GLU A 22 -2.03 22.23 6.93
N PHE A 23 -1.77 22.61 8.19
CA PHE A 23 -1.43 21.66 9.24
C PHE A 23 -2.56 20.67 9.51
N ALA A 24 -3.81 21.16 9.67
CA ALA A 24 -4.96 20.30 9.89
C ALA A 24 -5.18 19.32 8.73
N LYS A 25 -5.01 19.79 7.49
CA LYS A 25 -5.09 18.99 6.26
C LYS A 25 -4.01 17.90 6.22
N ALA A 26 -2.76 18.25 6.47
CA ALA A 26 -1.65 17.29 6.53
C ALA A 26 -1.81 16.27 7.67
N ARG A 27 -2.37 16.68 8.81
CA ARG A 27 -2.64 15.81 9.96
C ARG A 27 -3.69 14.76 9.63
N LEU A 28 -4.83 15.17 9.06
CA LEU A 28 -5.90 14.26 8.67
C LEU A 28 -5.43 13.28 7.60
N TYR A 29 -4.65 13.74 6.62
CA TYR A 29 -4.00 12.89 5.63
C TYR A 29 -3.13 11.80 6.28
N LYS A 30 -2.23 12.18 7.20
CA LYS A 30 -1.36 11.22 7.89
C LYS A 30 -2.15 10.22 8.75
N LEU A 31 -3.28 10.63 9.31
CA LEU A 31 -4.13 9.77 10.13
C LEU A 31 -4.86 8.73 9.26
N ASP A 32 -5.40 9.16 8.11
CA ASP A 32 -6.02 8.26 7.12
C ASP A 32 -4.98 7.27 6.55
N LEU A 33 -3.78 7.74 6.22
CA LEU A 33 -2.67 6.88 5.75
C LEU A 33 -2.25 5.85 6.81
N ALA A 34 -2.20 6.24 8.09
CA ALA A 34 -1.85 5.32 9.18
C ALA A 34 -2.92 4.22 9.39
N LYS A 35 -4.20 4.56 9.27
CA LYS A 35 -5.30 3.56 9.33
C LYS A 35 -5.22 2.59 8.16
N PHE A 36 -4.97 3.12 6.98
CA PHE A 36 -4.77 2.35 5.76
C PHE A 36 -3.60 1.37 5.96
N SER A 37 -2.38 1.86 6.24
CA SER A 37 -1.19 1.01 6.45
C SER A 37 -1.43 -0.13 7.45
N PHE A 38 -2.16 0.13 8.53
CA PHE A 38 -2.48 -0.90 9.52
C PHE A 38 -3.35 -2.04 8.95
N CYS A 39 -4.33 -1.73 8.10
CA CYS A 39 -5.15 -2.76 7.43
C CYS A 39 -4.32 -3.60 6.46
N TYR A 40 -3.37 -2.99 5.75
CA TYR A 40 -2.44 -3.72 4.88
C TYR A 40 -1.56 -4.68 5.65
N ASP A 41 -0.98 -4.21 6.76
CA ASP A 41 -0.11 -5.04 7.59
C ASP A 41 -0.86 -6.25 8.18
N LEU A 42 -2.16 -6.11 8.48
CA LEU A 42 -3.00 -7.23 8.91
C LEU A 42 -3.23 -8.28 7.82
N ILE A 43 -3.31 -7.88 6.55
CA ILE A 43 -3.45 -8.79 5.42
C ILE A 43 -2.12 -9.53 5.15
N LEU A 44 -0.98 -8.90 5.40
CA LEU A 44 0.32 -9.56 5.32
C LEU A 44 0.53 -10.62 6.42
N LEU A 45 -0.31 -10.63 7.46
CA LEU A 45 -0.29 -11.63 8.53
C LEU A 45 -0.89 -12.99 8.12
N PHE A 46 -1.55 -13.07 6.96
CA PHE A 46 -1.96 -14.35 6.40
C PHE A 46 -0.72 -15.18 6.04
N ASP A 47 -0.86 -16.51 6.12
CA ASP A 47 0.21 -17.52 6.06
C ASP A 47 0.83 -17.66 4.64
N LEU A 48 1.33 -16.53 4.12
CA LEU A 48 1.78 -16.33 2.75
C LEU A 48 3.09 -17.07 2.49
N ILE A 49 3.96 -17.18 3.51
CA ILE A 49 5.25 -17.86 3.42
C ILE A 49 5.05 -19.38 3.21
N PRO A 50 4.26 -20.11 4.02
CA PRO A 50 3.96 -21.52 3.74
C PRO A 50 3.20 -21.74 2.43
N ALA A 51 2.30 -20.82 2.05
CA ALA A 51 1.59 -20.89 0.79
C ALA A 51 2.53 -20.77 -0.42
N LEU A 52 3.49 -19.83 -0.36
CA LEU A 52 4.53 -19.66 -1.38
C LEU A 52 5.40 -20.90 -1.53
N TRP A 53 5.81 -21.49 -0.40
CA TRP A 53 6.64 -22.70 -0.40
C TRP A 53 5.95 -23.86 -1.12
N LYS A 54 4.67 -24.09 -0.82
CA LYS A 54 3.85 -25.10 -1.50
C LYS A 54 3.72 -24.81 -3.00
N LEU A 55 3.47 -23.55 -3.37
CA LEU A 55 3.32 -23.14 -4.76
C LEU A 55 4.62 -23.36 -5.56
N ALA A 56 5.76 -22.95 -5.01
CA ALA A 56 7.08 -23.18 -5.61
C ALA A 56 7.35 -24.67 -5.84
N GLY A 57 6.99 -25.52 -4.86
CA GLY A 57 7.10 -26.98 -5.00
C GLY A 57 6.29 -27.55 -6.16
N VAL A 58 5.04 -27.10 -6.31
CA VAL A 58 4.17 -27.52 -7.43
C VAL A 58 4.75 -27.06 -8.78
N VAL A 59 5.27 -25.85 -8.86
CA VAL A 59 5.90 -25.31 -10.08
C VAL A 59 7.15 -26.10 -10.46
N CYS A 60 8.06 -26.36 -9.50
CA CYS A 60 9.26 -27.16 -9.74
C CYS A 60 8.92 -28.57 -10.22
N LEU A 61 7.94 -29.24 -9.59
CA LEU A 61 7.49 -30.57 -9.98
C LEU A 61 6.92 -30.61 -11.40
N LYS A 62 6.13 -29.59 -11.79
CA LYS A 62 5.56 -29.49 -13.15
C LYS A 62 6.61 -29.27 -14.23
N ILE A 63 7.69 -28.57 -13.91
CA ILE A 63 8.78 -28.27 -14.85
C ILE A 63 9.85 -29.39 -14.85
N GLY A 64 9.72 -30.40 -13.97
CA GLY A 64 10.68 -31.50 -13.85
C GLY A 64 12.01 -31.08 -13.20
N LEU A 65 12.03 -29.94 -12.51
CA LEU A 65 13.20 -29.46 -11.78
C LEU A 65 13.20 -30.06 -10.38
N THR A 66 14.14 -30.96 -10.13
CA THR A 66 14.33 -31.60 -8.82
C THR A 66 15.59 -31.06 -8.15
N GLY A 67 15.43 -30.36 -7.02
CA GLY A 67 16.54 -29.85 -6.21
C GLY A 67 16.17 -28.63 -5.39
N GLU A 68 16.72 -28.52 -4.19
CA GLU A 68 16.43 -27.45 -3.23
C GLU A 68 16.86 -26.06 -3.74
N ILE A 69 17.93 -26.01 -4.55
CA ILE A 69 18.41 -24.78 -5.19
C ILE A 69 17.35 -24.21 -6.13
N TYR A 70 16.80 -25.03 -7.03
CA TYR A 70 15.74 -24.60 -7.95
C TYR A 70 14.48 -24.16 -7.20
N HIS A 71 14.12 -24.89 -6.14
CA HIS A 71 12.98 -24.54 -5.30
C HIS A 71 13.15 -23.16 -4.66
N SER A 72 14.34 -22.88 -4.12
CA SER A 72 14.66 -21.59 -3.49
C SER A 72 14.63 -20.43 -4.49
N VAL A 73 15.16 -20.63 -5.71
CA VAL A 73 15.09 -19.64 -6.79
C VAL A 73 13.64 -19.34 -7.16
N TRP A 74 12.80 -20.36 -7.30
CA TRP A 74 11.38 -20.16 -7.62
C TRP A 74 10.61 -19.46 -6.51
N ILE A 75 10.94 -19.70 -5.24
CA ILE A 75 10.36 -18.94 -4.12
C ILE A 75 10.69 -17.45 -4.24
N VAL A 76 11.94 -17.09 -4.55
CA VAL A 76 12.34 -15.69 -4.72
C VAL A 76 11.62 -15.05 -5.90
N VAL A 77 11.52 -15.74 -7.03
CA VAL A 77 10.81 -15.22 -8.21
C VAL A 77 9.31 -15.03 -7.90
N LEU A 78 8.67 -16.02 -7.30
CA LEU A 78 7.25 -15.94 -6.95
C LEU A 78 6.99 -14.88 -5.88
N SER A 79 7.89 -14.69 -4.92
CA SER A 79 7.74 -13.65 -3.90
C SER A 79 7.83 -12.26 -4.52
N MET A 80 8.77 -12.03 -5.44
CA MET A 80 8.85 -10.76 -6.16
C MET A 80 7.56 -10.47 -6.95
N ILE A 81 7.04 -11.44 -7.69
CA ILE A 81 5.80 -11.28 -8.47
C ILE A 81 4.61 -10.98 -7.56
N ILE A 82 4.44 -11.75 -6.49
CA ILE A 82 3.33 -11.58 -5.55
C ILE A 82 3.43 -10.23 -4.84
N SER A 83 4.62 -9.83 -4.38
CA SER A 83 4.84 -8.51 -3.77
C SER A 83 4.46 -7.38 -4.72
N SER A 84 4.95 -7.41 -5.98
CA SER A 84 4.59 -6.40 -6.97
C SER A 84 3.08 -6.36 -7.24
N LEU A 85 2.42 -7.52 -7.31
CA LEU A 85 0.96 -7.58 -7.52
C LEU A 85 0.16 -7.04 -6.34
N LEU A 86 0.62 -7.26 -5.10
CA LEU A 86 -0.02 -6.75 -3.89
C LEU A 86 0.21 -5.24 -3.71
N GLU A 87 1.37 -4.73 -4.15
CA GLU A 87 1.71 -3.31 -4.06
C GLU A 87 0.89 -2.43 -5.02
N VAL A 88 0.54 -2.92 -6.22
CA VAL A 88 -0.22 -2.15 -7.22
C VAL A 88 -1.58 -1.64 -6.69
N PRO A 89 -2.51 -2.48 -6.20
CA PRO A 89 -3.80 -2.01 -5.69
C PRO A 89 -3.63 -1.12 -4.45
N TRP A 90 -2.61 -1.41 -3.63
CA TRP A 90 -2.29 -0.60 -2.46
C TRP A 90 -1.88 0.83 -2.82
N SER A 91 -0.92 0.93 -3.74
CA SER A 91 -0.42 2.19 -4.29
C SER A 91 -1.55 2.98 -4.97
N PHE A 92 -2.41 2.28 -5.72
CA PHE A 92 -3.56 2.88 -6.37
C PHE A 92 -4.52 3.54 -5.36
N ILE A 93 -4.94 2.82 -4.32
CA ILE A 93 -5.85 3.36 -3.30
C ILE A 93 -5.19 4.52 -2.55
N GLN A 94 -3.88 4.43 -2.25
CA GLN A 94 -3.16 5.51 -1.59
C GLN A 94 -3.19 6.80 -2.43
N VAL A 95 -2.77 6.74 -3.70
CA VAL A 95 -2.63 7.93 -4.56
C VAL A 95 -4.00 8.50 -4.93
N PHE A 96 -4.95 7.64 -5.26
CA PHE A 96 -6.18 8.08 -5.89
C PHE A 96 -7.39 8.16 -4.97
N VAL A 97 -7.37 7.48 -3.82
CA VAL A 97 -8.44 7.63 -2.82
C VAL A 97 -7.97 8.55 -1.70
N ILE A 98 -6.80 8.29 -1.12
CA ILE A 98 -6.34 9.02 0.06
C ILE A 98 -5.73 10.36 -0.35
N GLU A 99 -4.75 10.38 -1.23
CA GLU A 99 -4.08 11.63 -1.63
C GLU A 99 -5.01 12.56 -2.42
N GLU A 100 -5.92 12.03 -3.23
CA GLU A 100 -6.91 12.85 -3.96
C GLU A 100 -7.98 13.45 -3.04
N LYS A 101 -8.51 12.68 -2.07
CA LYS A 101 -9.43 13.21 -1.03
C LYS A 101 -8.82 14.38 -0.27
N HIS A 102 -7.51 14.32 -0.02
CA HIS A 102 -6.77 15.37 0.63
C HIS A 102 -6.14 16.36 -0.37
N GLY A 103 -6.44 16.31 -1.67
CA GLY A 103 -5.93 17.23 -2.69
C GLY A 103 -4.40 17.35 -2.73
N PHE A 104 -3.68 16.28 -2.37
CA PHE A 104 -2.23 16.15 -2.49
C PHE A 104 -1.83 15.52 -3.83
N ASN A 105 -2.71 14.76 -4.46
CA ASN A 105 -2.44 14.14 -5.75
C ASN A 105 -2.22 15.22 -6.83
N LYS A 106 -1.04 15.21 -7.45
CA LYS A 106 -0.65 16.09 -8.57
C LYS A 106 -0.42 15.31 -9.86
N GLN A 107 -0.63 14.00 -9.86
CA GLN A 107 -0.48 13.17 -11.05
C GLN A 107 -1.76 13.30 -11.91
N VAL A 108 -1.61 13.88 -13.10
CA VAL A 108 -2.68 14.12 -14.09
C VAL A 108 -3.21 12.82 -14.73
N LEU A 109 -2.70 11.65 -14.34
CA LEU A 109 -2.97 10.38 -15.03
C LEU A 109 -4.38 9.80 -14.80
N MET A 110 -5.13 10.29 -13.80
CA MET A 110 -6.45 9.72 -13.46
C MET A 110 -7.60 10.16 -14.37
N THR A 111 -7.41 11.18 -15.21
CA THR A 111 -8.41 11.53 -16.23
C THR A 111 -8.46 10.51 -17.38
N ILE A 112 -7.54 9.53 -17.45
CA ILE A 112 -7.38 8.64 -18.61
C ILE A 112 -8.21 7.34 -18.53
N TYR A 113 -8.57 6.83 -17.35
CA TYR A 113 -9.35 5.57 -17.22
C TYR A 113 -10.55 5.63 -16.24
N PRO A 114 -11.40 6.67 -16.28
CA PRO A 114 -12.60 6.73 -15.43
C PRO A 114 -13.51 5.52 -15.58
N GLU A 115 -13.54 4.90 -16.76
CA GLU A 115 -14.35 3.73 -17.10
C GLU A 115 -13.93 2.41 -16.43
N VAL A 116 -12.68 2.28 -15.98
CA VAL A 116 -12.21 1.11 -15.20
C VAL A 116 -12.49 1.30 -13.70
N ILE A 117 -12.55 2.55 -13.27
CA ILE A 117 -12.46 2.94 -11.86
C ILE A 117 -13.84 3.22 -11.28
N ALA A 118 -14.75 3.87 -12.03
CA ALA A 118 -16.11 4.14 -11.58
C ALA A 118 -16.89 2.89 -11.09
N PRO A 119 -16.79 1.71 -11.73
CA PRO A 119 -17.53 0.51 -11.31
C PRO A 119 -17.02 -0.15 -10.02
N LEU A 120 -15.87 0.26 -9.47
CA LEU A 120 -15.32 -0.29 -8.22
C LEU A 120 -15.93 0.35 -6.96
N PHE A 121 -16.76 1.39 -7.13
CA PHE A 121 -17.32 2.19 -6.05
C PHE A 121 -18.86 2.19 -6.00
N ASP A 122 -19.52 1.46 -6.91
CA ASP A 122 -20.94 1.07 -6.84
C ASP A 122 -21.10 -0.32 -6.19
#